data_AF-A0A4D6LM79-F1
#
_entry.id   AF-A0A4D6LM79-F1
#
_cell.length_a   1.000
_cell.length_b   1.000
_cell.length_c   1.000
_cell.angle_alpha   90.00
_cell.angle_beta   90.00
_cell.angle_gamma   90.00
#
_symmetry.space_group_name_H-M   'P 1'
#
loop_
_entity.id
_entity.type
_entity.pdbx_description
1 polymer ?
#
loop_
_entity_poly.entity_id
_entity_poly.type
_entity_poly.pdbx_seq_one_letter_code
_entity_poly.pdbx_strand_id
1 'polypeptide(L)'
;MTSTAFTVLVYYNGSIYAEDNYSDTYISSNTAWVTIINTMMLSQLKQAILKEFNGATLDDYEVDLRYRLPIFISGDIMHYRSCTMCGDDNVESIFYMGTTKACHLSVEIMAFITTKHRSAIPDEVYFEFSNNFNMSLNLD
;
A
#
# COMPACT_ATOMS: atom_id res chain seq x y z
N MET A 1 -3.96 -28.82 3.26
CA MET A 1 -3.51 -27.93 2.17
C MET A 1 -2.04 -27.61 2.41
N THR A 2 -1.19 -27.71 1.38
CA THR A 2 0.19 -27.22 1.44
C THR A 2 0.17 -25.69 1.28
N SER A 3 0.68 -24.97 2.28
CA SER A 3 0.82 -23.51 2.22
C SER A 3 1.91 -23.14 1.22
N THR A 4 1.57 -22.29 0.24
CA THR A 4 2.54 -21.77 -0.73
C THR A 4 2.85 -20.33 -0.35
N ALA A 5 4.13 -19.95 -0.40
CA ALA A 5 4.62 -18.65 0.00
C ALA A 5 5.15 -17.85 -1.20
N PHE A 6 5.02 -16.54 -1.12
CA PHE A 6 5.45 -15.57 -2.12
C PHE A 6 5.91 -14.29 -1.42
N THR A 7 6.98 -13.64 -1.89
CA THR A 7 7.54 -12.43 -1.25
C THR A 7 7.14 -11.18 -2.02
N VAL A 8 6.70 -10.14 -1.31
CA VAL A 8 6.34 -8.83 -1.87
C VAL A 8 7.25 -7.74 -1.33
N LEU A 9 7.46 -6.70 -2.12
CA LEU A 9 8.11 -5.47 -1.66
C LEU A 9 7.07 -4.55 -1.03
N VAL A 10 7.31 -4.12 0.20
CA VAL A 10 6.44 -3.19 0.93
C VAL A 10 7.14 -1.86 1.11
N TYR A 11 6.47 -0.78 0.75
CA TYR A 11 6.87 0.61 0.95
C TYR A 11 6.11 1.16 2.17
N TYR A 12 6.82 1.64 3.18
CA TYR A 12 6.21 2.13 4.41
C TYR A 12 6.05 3.65 4.38
N ASN A 13 4.84 4.15 4.66
CA ASN A 13 4.53 5.58 4.81
C ASN A 13 5.13 6.45 3.70
N GLY A 14 5.13 5.92 2.48
CA GLY A 14 5.65 6.58 1.29
C GLY A 14 4.64 7.50 0.64
N SER A 15 5.00 8.00 -0.54
CA SER A 15 4.13 8.78 -1.41
C SER A 15 3.76 7.96 -2.66
N ILE A 16 2.55 8.21 -3.16
CA ILE A 16 2.07 7.67 -4.44
C ILE A 16 2.08 8.83 -5.42
N TYR A 17 2.85 8.70 -6.49
CA TYR A 17 2.93 9.69 -7.56
C TYR A 17 2.17 9.16 -8.77
N ALA A 18 1.24 9.96 -9.28
CA ALA A 18 0.64 9.73 -10.58
C ALA A 18 1.63 10.24 -11.66
N GLU A 19 2.06 9.33 -12.50
CA GLU A 19 2.86 9.58 -13.69
C GLU A 19 1.97 9.82 -14.92
N ASP A 20 2.61 10.23 -16.01
CA ASP A 20 1.96 10.32 -17.31
C ASP A 20 1.31 8.97 -17.69
N ASN A 21 0.19 9.05 -18.43
CA ASN A 21 -0.61 7.88 -18.84
C ASN A 21 -1.31 7.12 -17.70
N TYR A 22 -1.65 7.80 -16.61
CA TYR A 22 -2.44 7.23 -15.50
C TYR A 22 -1.73 6.06 -14.78
N SER A 23 -0.40 6.08 -14.74
CA SER A 23 0.40 5.08 -14.02
C SER A 23 0.79 5.60 -12.64
N ASP A 24 0.70 4.78 -11.61
CA ASP A 24 1.09 5.14 -10.25
C ASP A 24 2.44 4.53 -9.89
N THR A 25 3.32 5.33 -9.26
CA THR A 25 4.61 4.89 -8.70
C THR A 25 4.66 5.11 -7.19
N TYR A 26 5.18 4.11 -6.49
CA TYR A 26 5.37 4.13 -5.04
C TYR A 26 6.79 4.54 -4.71
N ILE A 27 6.96 5.55 -3.85
CA ILE A 27 8.27 6.01 -3.40
C ILE A 27 8.27 6.06 -1.87
N SER A 28 9.22 5.37 -1.25
CA SER A 28 9.48 5.48 0.19
C SER A 28 10.96 5.34 0.47
N SER A 29 11.43 6.02 1.51
CA SER A 29 12.77 5.82 2.07
C SER A 29 12.87 4.56 2.94
N ASN A 30 11.75 3.93 3.27
CA ASN A 30 11.69 2.73 4.09
C ASN A 30 10.91 1.63 3.38
N THR A 31 11.58 0.50 3.13
CA THR A 31 11.02 -0.65 2.44
C THR A 31 11.44 -1.95 3.10
N ALA A 32 10.59 -2.97 3.07
CA ALA A 32 10.98 -4.33 3.45
C ALA A 32 10.31 -5.39 2.58
N TRP A 33 10.89 -6.59 2.59
CA TRP A 33 10.32 -7.77 1.95
C TRP A 33 9.42 -8.51 2.92
N VAL A 34 8.15 -8.70 2.55
CA VAL A 34 7.17 -9.42 3.39
C VAL A 34 6.72 -10.68 2.68
N THR A 35 6.67 -11.80 3.40
CA THR A 35 6.17 -13.07 2.86
C THR A 35 4.66 -13.17 3.03
N ILE A 36 3.95 -13.43 1.93
CA ILE A 36 2.52 -13.70 1.85
C ILE A 36 2.33 -15.19 1.56
N ILE A 37 1.28 -15.78 2.13
CA ILE A 37 0.87 -17.15 1.82
C ILE A 37 -0.54 -17.17 1.23
N ASN A 38 -0.86 -18.20 0.45
CA ASN A 38 -2.12 -18.32 -0.29
C ASN A 38 -3.40 -18.36 0.59
N THR A 39 -3.26 -18.63 1.89
CA THR A 39 -4.37 -18.68 2.85
C THR A 39 -4.34 -17.51 3.84
N MET A 40 -3.54 -16.47 3.57
CA MET A 40 -3.37 -15.33 4.47
C MET A 40 -4.59 -14.40 4.39
N MET A 41 -5.18 -14.07 5.53
CA MET A 41 -6.20 -13.00 5.63
C MET A 41 -5.54 -11.62 5.63
N LEU A 42 -6.30 -10.57 5.31
CA LEU A 42 -5.84 -9.19 5.29
C LEU A 42 -5.29 -8.75 6.65
N SER A 43 -5.95 -9.14 7.75
CA SER A 43 -5.47 -8.84 9.11
C SER A 43 -4.10 -9.47 9.38
N GLN A 44 -3.88 -10.70 8.92
CA GLN A 44 -2.60 -11.40 9.06
C GLN A 44 -1.51 -10.73 8.22
N LEU A 45 -1.84 -10.29 7.00
CA LEU A 45 -0.92 -9.51 6.17
C LEU A 45 -0.53 -8.19 6.84
N LYS A 46 -1.50 -7.42 7.33
CA LYS A 46 -1.24 -6.16 8.06
C LYS A 46 -0.35 -6.41 9.28
N GLN A 47 -0.59 -7.48 10.04
CA GLN A 47 0.22 -7.86 11.19
C GLN A 47 1.64 -8.29 10.80
N ALA A 48 1.82 -9.01 9.69
CA ALA A 48 3.14 -9.37 9.17
C ALA A 48 3.93 -8.11 8.75
N ILE A 49 3.27 -7.18 8.07
CA ILE A 49 3.83 -5.88 7.67
C ILE A 49 4.28 -5.06 8.89
N LEU A 50 3.46 -4.97 9.94
CA LEU A 50 3.83 -4.28 11.18
C LEU A 50 5.00 -4.91 11.91
N LYS A 51 5.06 -6.25 11.92
CA LYS A 51 6.16 -6.97 12.54
C LYS A 51 7.50 -6.60 11.89
N GLU A 52 7.54 -6.50 10.57
CA GLU A 52 8.73 -6.07 9.82
C GLU A 52 9.01 -4.57 9.95
N PHE A 53 7.97 -3.74 10.09
CA PHE A 53 8.11 -2.28 10.23
C PHE A 53 8.81 -1.88 11.54
N ASN A 54 8.32 -2.38 12.68
CA ASN A 54 8.84 -2.01 14.00
C ASN A 54 8.52 -3.04 15.10
N GLY A 55 8.05 -4.24 14.75
CA GLY A 55 7.65 -5.25 15.73
C GLY A 55 6.33 -4.96 16.46
N ALA A 56 5.54 -3.98 16.02
CA ALA A 56 4.28 -3.61 16.67
C ALA A 56 3.10 -4.52 16.31
N THR A 57 1.97 -4.29 17.00
CA THR A 57 0.71 -5.02 16.79
C THR A 57 -0.38 -4.12 16.22
N LEU A 58 -1.41 -4.76 15.67
CA LEU A 58 -2.64 -4.09 15.24
C LEU A 58 -3.45 -3.44 16.37
N ASP A 59 -3.08 -3.64 17.63
CA ASP A 59 -3.74 -2.97 18.76
C ASP A 59 -3.27 -1.52 18.90
N ASP A 60 -2.02 -1.24 18.51
CA ASP A 60 -1.39 0.07 18.67
C ASP A 60 -1.35 0.87 17.36
N TYR A 61 -1.59 0.22 16.22
CA TYR A 61 -1.52 0.83 14.90
C TYR A 61 -2.72 0.49 14.03
N GLU A 62 -3.10 1.45 13.19
CA GLU A 62 -3.91 1.24 11.99
C GLU A 62 -2.99 1.09 10.79
N VAL A 63 -3.39 0.23 9.85
CA VAL A 63 -2.62 -0.07 8.66
C VAL A 63 -3.57 -0.06 7.48
N ASP A 64 -3.39 0.89 6.57
CA ASP A 64 -4.06 0.92 5.28
C ASP A 64 -3.09 0.46 4.20
N LEU A 65 -3.55 -0.48 3.37
CA LEU A 65 -2.73 -1.10 2.35
C LEU A 65 -3.24 -0.74 0.97
N ARG A 66 -2.30 -0.46 0.06
CA ARG A 66 -2.56 -0.38 -1.37
C ARG A 66 -1.58 -1.25 -2.13
N TYR A 67 -2.00 -1.88 -3.21
CA TYR A 67 -1.12 -2.66 -4.09
C TYR A 67 -1.14 -2.09 -5.50
N ARG A 68 -0.04 -2.29 -6.24
CA ARG A 68 0.02 -1.90 -7.66
C ARG A 68 -0.58 -3.00 -8.52
N LEU A 69 -1.65 -2.66 -9.25
CA LEU A 69 -2.28 -3.52 -10.24
C LEU A 69 -1.77 -3.13 -11.64
N PRO A 70 -1.13 -4.05 -12.39
CA PRO A 70 -0.78 -3.80 -13.79
C PRO A 70 -2.05 -3.55 -14.62
N ILE A 71 -2.06 -2.49 -15.43
CA ILE A 71 -3.21 -2.12 -16.26
C ILE A 71 -2.95 -2.50 -17.73
N PHE A 72 -1.81 -2.07 -18.28
CA PHE A 72 -1.41 -2.33 -19.66
C PHE A 72 0.10 -2.23 -19.83
N ILE A 73 0.59 -2.76 -20.95
CA ILE A 73 1.99 -2.76 -21.35
C ILE A 73 2.12 -1.86 -22.58
N SER A 74 3.03 -0.88 -22.54
CA SER A 74 3.36 -0.03 -23.68
C SER A 74 4.85 -0.19 -24.00
N GLY A 75 5.15 -0.98 -25.03
CA GLY A 75 6.53 -1.40 -25.31
C GLY A 75 7.09 -2.22 -24.14
N ASP A 76 8.23 -1.78 -23.59
CA ASP A 76 8.87 -2.39 -22.42
C ASP A 76 8.44 -1.75 -21.08
N ILE A 77 7.50 -0.79 -21.11
CA ILE A 77 7.04 -0.08 -19.92
C ILE A 77 5.70 -0.68 -19.46
N MET A 78 5.67 -1.08 -18.19
CA MET A 78 4.47 -1.53 -17.49
C MET A 78 3.81 -0.35 -16.80
N HIS A 79 2.50 -0.17 -17.02
CA HIS A 79 1.71 0.87 -16.36
C HIS A 79 0.84 0.26 -15.26
N TYR A 80 0.78 0.94 -14.12
CA TYR A 80 0.15 0.41 -12.92
C TYR A 80 -0.90 1.34 -12.34
N ARG A 81 -1.92 0.80 -11.68
CA ARG A 81 -2.85 1.56 -10.84
C ARG A 81 -2.68 1.16 -9.38
N SER A 82 -2.72 2.13 -8.48
CA SER A 82 -2.84 1.90 -7.05
C SER A 82 -4.26 1.46 -6.71
N CYS A 83 -4.40 0.28 -6.10
CA CYS A 83 -5.68 -0.25 -5.61
C CYS A 83 -5.64 -0.42 -4.09
N THR A 84 -6.67 0.07 -3.39
CA THR A 84 -6.83 -0.14 -1.94
C THR A 84 -7.20 -1.58 -1.65
N MET A 85 -6.61 -2.16 -0.61
CA MET A 85 -7.00 -3.48 -0.08
C MET A 85 -8.10 -3.31 0.97
N CYS A 86 -9.30 -3.75 0.64
CA CYS A 86 -10.49 -3.63 1.48
C CYS A 86 -10.90 -4.96 2.14
N GLY A 87 -10.43 -6.11 1.66
CA GLY A 87 -10.77 -7.42 2.19
C GLY A 87 -9.80 -8.53 1.82
N ASP A 88 -10.12 -9.75 2.27
CA ASP A 88 -9.28 -10.94 2.09
C ASP A 88 -9.14 -11.32 0.61
N ASP A 89 -10.16 -11.07 -0.22
CA ASP A 89 -10.14 -11.28 -1.67
C ASP A 89 -9.00 -10.49 -2.36
N ASN A 90 -8.61 -9.33 -1.80
CA ASN A 90 -7.47 -8.58 -2.32
C ASN A 90 -6.15 -9.30 -2.04
N VAL A 91 -6.02 -9.97 -0.89
CA VAL A 91 -4.83 -10.77 -0.55
C VAL A 91 -4.72 -11.99 -1.47
N GLU A 92 -5.85 -12.65 -1.76
CA GLU A 92 -5.91 -13.74 -2.74
C GLU A 92 -5.50 -13.25 -4.13
N SER A 93 -6.02 -12.08 -4.55
CA SER A 93 -5.72 -11.50 -5.86
C SER A 93 -4.23 -11.19 -6.05
N ILE A 94 -3.57 -10.58 -5.05
CA ILE A 94 -2.13 -10.30 -5.12
C ILE A 94 -1.30 -11.58 -5.11
N PHE A 95 -1.74 -12.61 -4.37
CA PHE A 95 -1.06 -13.90 -4.33
C PHE A 95 -1.14 -14.59 -5.69
N TYR A 96 -2.33 -14.61 -6.30
CA TYR A 96 -2.53 -15.15 -7.64
C TYR A 96 -1.70 -14.39 -8.69
N MET A 97 -1.68 -13.07 -8.62
CA MET A 97 -0.86 -12.23 -9.50
C MET A 97 0.63 -12.54 -9.38
N GLY A 98 1.16 -12.67 -8.15
CA GLY A 98 2.58 -12.94 -7.91
C GLY A 98 3.03 -14.37 -8.19
N THR A 99 2.11 -15.33 -8.25
CA THR A 99 2.43 -16.76 -8.44
C THR A 99 2.04 -17.32 -9.80
N THR A 100 1.18 -16.63 -10.55
CA THR A 100 0.91 -17.02 -11.93
C THR A 100 2.11 -16.71 -12.82
N LYS A 101 2.59 -17.73 -13.55
CA LYS A 101 3.69 -17.61 -14.53
C LYS A 101 3.45 -16.56 -15.62
N ALA A 102 2.24 -16.02 -15.72
CA ALA A 102 1.87 -14.98 -16.67
C ALA A 102 2.42 -13.59 -16.28
N CYS A 103 2.76 -13.36 -15.00
CA CYS A 103 3.33 -12.11 -14.54
C CYS A 103 4.72 -12.38 -13.93
N HIS A 104 5.79 -12.13 -14.70
CA HIS A 104 7.15 -11.97 -14.15
C HIS A 104 7.30 -10.67 -13.32
N LEU A 105 6.21 -10.21 -12.71
CA LEU A 105 6.10 -8.88 -12.13
C LEU A 105 6.27 -8.98 -10.62
N SER A 106 7.19 -8.17 -10.09
CA SER A 106 7.27 -7.94 -8.65
C SER A 106 5.96 -7.30 -8.18
N VAL A 107 5.32 -7.90 -7.19
CA VAL A 107 4.15 -7.33 -6.53
C VAL A 107 4.62 -6.35 -5.46
N GLU A 108 4.08 -5.15 -5.52
CA GLU A 108 4.43 -4.04 -4.63
C GLU A 108 3.22 -3.58 -3.83
N ILE A 109 3.44 -3.33 -2.53
CA ILE A 109 2.43 -2.85 -1.58
C ILE A 109 2.93 -1.54 -0.94
N MET A 110 2.06 -0.53 -0.86
CA MET A 110 2.26 0.64 -0.01
C MET A 110 1.47 0.43 1.28
N ALA A 111 2.13 0.54 2.42
CA ALA A 111 1.54 0.46 3.74
C ALA A 111 1.55 1.83 4.41
N PHE A 112 0.37 2.38 4.66
CA PHE A 112 0.16 3.57 5.47
C PHE A 112 -0.13 3.14 6.91
N ILE A 113 0.82 3.40 7.80
CA ILE A 113 0.82 2.96 9.19
C ILE A 113 0.69 4.19 10.07
N THR A 114 -0.41 4.25 10.83
CA THR A 114 -0.73 5.34 11.76
C THR A 114 -0.90 4.79 13.17
N THR A 115 -0.46 5.53 14.18
CA THR A 115 -0.68 5.12 15.57
C THR A 115 -2.16 5.29 15.93
N LYS A 116 -2.75 4.26 16.55
CA LYS A 116 -4.05 4.40 17.21
C LYS A 116 -3.84 5.29 18.42
N HIS A 117 -4.29 6.54 18.36
CA HIS A 117 -4.40 7.35 19.56
C HIS A 117 -5.39 6.66 20.50
N ARG A 118 -4.89 5.91 21.50
CA ARG A 118 -5.70 5.58 22.68
C ARG A 118 -6.04 6.91 23.32
N SER A 119 -7.33 7.21 23.44
CA SER A 119 -7.91 8.44 23.93
C SER A 119 -7.22 8.99 25.19
N ALA A 120 -6.16 9.77 25.01
CA ALA A 120 -5.88 10.93 25.81
C ALA A 120 -6.15 12.08 24.85
N ILE A 121 -7.12 12.92 25.19
CA ILE A 121 -7.45 14.14 24.45
C ILE A 121 -6.11 14.83 24.11
N PRO A 122 -5.72 14.92 22.84
CA PRO A 122 -4.55 15.70 22.48
C PRO A 122 -4.93 17.16 22.71
N ASP A 123 -4.07 17.94 23.38
CA ASP A 123 -4.17 19.40 23.30
C ASP A 123 -4.26 19.76 21.81
N GLU A 124 -5.32 20.49 21.47
CA GLU A 124 -5.67 20.83 20.10
C GLU A 124 -4.46 21.43 19.35
N VAL A 125 -3.95 20.69 18.37
CA VAL A 125 -3.28 21.29 17.23
C VAL A 125 -4.12 20.99 16.02
N TYR A 126 -5.13 21.83 15.81
CA TYR A 126 -5.81 21.98 14.54
C TYR A 126 -4.76 22.37 13.48
N PHE A 127 -4.33 21.44 12.64
CA PHE A 127 -3.87 21.79 11.31
C PHE A 127 -5.09 21.80 10.39
N GLU A 128 -5.65 22.99 10.18
CA GLU A 128 -6.61 23.22 9.10
C GLU A 128 -5.93 22.90 7.76
N PHE A 129 -6.17 21.71 7.22
CA PHE A 129 -6.11 21.48 5.76
C PHE A 129 -7.48 21.83 5.15
N SER A 130 -7.85 23.10 5.27
CA SER A 130 -8.95 23.67 4.51
C SER A 130 -8.48 24.96 3.85
N ASN A 131 -8.46 24.94 2.51
CA ASN A 131 -8.18 26.02 1.56
C ASN A 131 -6.73 26.17 1.05
N ASN A 132 -6.33 25.27 0.15
CA ASN A 132 -5.48 25.67 -0.99
C ASN A 132 -6.02 25.19 -2.36
N PHE A 133 -7.32 24.88 -2.44
CA PHE A 133 -8.05 24.80 -3.72
C PHE A 133 -8.87 26.09 -3.93
N ASN A 134 -8.21 27.26 -3.83
CA ASN A 134 -8.74 28.53 -4.36
C ASN A 134 -7.69 29.66 -4.35
N MET A 135 -6.63 29.52 -5.15
CA MET A 135 -5.85 30.62 -5.73
C MET A 135 -5.25 30.04 -7.02
N SER A 136 -5.55 30.44 -8.26
CA SER A 136 -6.20 31.62 -8.80
C SER A 136 -6.72 31.29 -10.20
N LEU A 137 -8.04 31.25 -10.37
CA LEU A 137 -8.68 31.64 -11.63
C LEU A 137 -8.77 33.16 -11.58
N ASN A 138 -7.79 33.85 -12.17
CA ASN A 138 -7.98 35.04 -13.03
C ASN A 138 -6.69 35.84 -13.26
N LEU A 139 -6.39 35.96 -14.56
CA LEU A 139 -5.97 37.17 -15.30
C LEU A 139 -4.55 37.71 -15.07
N ASP A 140 -3.66 37.39 -16.02
CA ASP A 140 -3.39 38.29 -17.16
C ASP A 140 -3.51 37.53 -18.49
#